data_AF-A0A921N3H6-F1
#
_entry.id   AF-A0A921N3H6-F1
#
_cell.length_a   1.000
_cell.length_b   1.000
_cell.length_c   1.000
_cell.angle_alpha   90.00
_cell.angle_beta   90.00
_cell.angle_gamma   90.00
#
_symmetry.space_group_name_H-M   'P 1'
#
loop_
_entity.id
_entity.type
_entity.pdbx_description
1 polymer ?
#
loop_
_entity_poly.entity_id
_entity_poly.type
_entity_poly.pdbx_seq_one_letter_code
_entity_poly.pdbx_strand_id
1 'polypeptide(L)'
;MALLATSQITIVDLNDAVSLQSYLTGNVPKVQFVTNNGMYTPDYTNSPATITAELYRLGSSDNLITNNSRYVTKIEWFYKISPAVEWTKIGTDDVRFTLGGTSPKFHSVSINQNLMTLENPGIAIKCEMTYKEDWMPEPHIQKSEMDLSLTVQGDDGTDAYTALLTNANHTIICSSEGAPEPGELGEDGRAQSDVLVYKGSKLLTAVANTVQPRAGQFHYKILSSTGCSAARKDNDTFYISNLTTRQKSAGANGANVTIEI
;
A
#
# COMPACT_ATOMS: atom_id res chain seq x y z
N MET A 1 44.77 24.96 -55.87
CA MET A 1 44.30 23.88 -54.96
C MET A 1 43.44 24.56 -53.91
N ALA A 2 42.12 24.57 -54.09
CA ALA A 2 41.19 25.33 -53.25
C ALA A 2 40.68 24.42 -52.14
N LEU A 3 40.90 24.82 -50.88
CA LEU A 3 40.28 24.20 -49.71
C LEU A 3 38.84 24.73 -49.62
N LEU A 4 37.87 23.87 -49.91
CA LEU A 4 36.45 24.10 -49.61
C LEU A 4 36.20 23.70 -48.15
N ALA A 5 36.13 24.68 -47.25
CA ALA A 5 35.61 24.45 -45.91
C ALA A 5 34.08 24.51 -45.97
N THR A 6 33.41 23.38 -45.68
CA THR A 6 31.97 23.36 -45.43
C THR A 6 31.76 23.34 -43.92
N SER A 7 31.21 24.41 -43.39
CA SER A 7 30.82 24.51 -41.98
C SER A 7 29.31 24.71 -41.93
N GLN A 8 28.61 23.81 -41.23
CA GLN A 8 27.20 23.98 -40.92
C GLN A 8 27.09 24.85 -39.66
N ILE A 9 26.41 25.98 -39.77
CA ILE A 9 25.96 26.74 -38.60
C ILE A 9 24.50 26.34 -38.38
N THR A 10 24.23 25.66 -37.27
CA THR A 10 22.86 25.46 -36.77
C THR A 10 22.58 26.57 -35.77
N ILE A 11 21.89 27.61 -36.21
CA ILE A 11 21.35 28.64 -35.31
C ILE A 11 20.03 28.10 -34.78
N VAL A 12 19.95 27.88 -33.47
CA VAL A 12 18.68 27.59 -32.79
C VAL A 12 18.23 28.89 -32.15
N ASP A 13 17.15 29.48 -32.68
CA ASP A 13 16.50 30.62 -32.05
C ASP A 13 15.64 30.13 -30.88
N LEU A 14 15.95 30.60 -29.67
CA LEU A 14 15.22 30.29 -28.44
C LEU A 14 14.17 31.36 -28.10
N ASN A 15 14.02 32.39 -28.95
CA ASN A 15 13.08 33.51 -28.75
C ASN A 15 11.74 33.35 -29.50
N ASP A 16 11.59 32.32 -30.34
CA ASP A 16 10.39 32.12 -31.19
C ASP A 16 9.32 31.21 -30.53
N ALA A 17 9.67 30.49 -29.47
CA ALA A 17 8.74 29.55 -28.84
C ALA A 17 7.96 30.19 -27.67
N VAL A 18 6.65 30.37 -27.85
CA VAL A 18 5.75 30.73 -26.74
C VAL A 18 5.77 29.58 -25.73
N SER A 19 6.32 29.86 -24.54
CA SER A 19 6.33 28.89 -23.44
C SER A 19 4.95 28.83 -22.79
N LEU A 20 4.30 27.66 -22.88
CA LEU A 20 3.01 27.39 -22.28
C LEU A 20 3.15 26.53 -21.04
N GLN A 21 2.32 26.80 -20.04
CA GLN A 21 2.21 26.00 -18.84
C GLN A 21 0.75 25.61 -18.64
N SER A 22 0.51 24.30 -18.57
CA SER A 22 -0.82 23.74 -18.43
C SER A 22 -0.96 23.02 -17.09
N TYR A 23 -2.14 23.13 -16.49
CA TYR A 23 -2.47 22.48 -15.23
C TYR A 23 -3.83 21.80 -15.35
N LEU A 24 -3.96 20.68 -14.61
CA LEU A 24 -5.24 20.02 -14.39
C LEU A 24 -5.54 20.05 -12.89
N THR A 25 -6.67 20.63 -12.53
CA THR A 25 -7.15 20.73 -11.15
C THR A 25 -8.39 19.86 -10.98
N GLY A 26 -8.51 19.18 -9.84
CA GLY A 26 -9.64 18.31 -9.51
C GLY A 26 -10.40 18.83 -8.30
N ASN A 27 -11.70 18.57 -8.23
CA ASN A 27 -12.54 18.85 -7.05
C ASN A 27 -12.44 17.78 -5.95
N VAL A 28 -11.89 16.61 -6.27
CA VAL A 28 -11.75 15.46 -5.37
C VAL A 28 -10.30 14.95 -5.34
N PRO A 29 -9.90 14.19 -4.31
CA PRO A 29 -8.60 13.54 -4.27
C PRO A 29 -8.39 12.61 -5.47
N LYS A 30 -7.13 12.47 -5.91
CA LYS A 30 -6.74 11.56 -7.00
C LYS A 30 -6.79 10.07 -6.62
N VAL A 31 -7.02 9.77 -5.34
CA VAL A 31 -7.11 8.41 -4.83
C VAL A 31 -8.55 8.13 -4.40
N GLN A 32 -9.08 7.03 -4.89
CA GLN A 32 -10.35 6.47 -4.47
C GLN A 32 -10.09 5.25 -3.58
N PHE A 33 -10.85 5.13 -2.50
CA PHE A 33 -10.82 3.98 -1.61
C PHE A 33 -12.06 3.13 -1.82
N VAL A 34 -11.89 1.81 -1.85
CA VAL A 34 -13.00 0.86 -1.78
C VAL A 34 -12.88 0.01 -0.51
N THR A 35 -13.96 -0.04 0.26
CA THR A 35 -14.07 -0.90 1.44
C THR A 35 -14.40 -2.35 1.04
N ASN A 36 -14.19 -3.30 1.94
CA ASN A 36 -14.52 -4.72 1.69
C ASN A 36 -16.01 -4.94 1.40
N ASN A 37 -16.87 -4.02 1.85
CA ASN A 37 -18.31 -4.03 1.57
C ASN A 37 -18.69 -3.40 0.21
N GLY A 38 -17.69 -3.03 -0.61
CA GLY A 38 -17.90 -2.43 -1.93
C GLY A 38 -18.26 -0.95 -1.92
N MET A 39 -18.16 -0.27 -0.77
CA MET A 39 -18.43 1.17 -0.67
C MET A 39 -17.20 1.96 -1.12
N TYR A 40 -17.41 2.93 -2.03
CA TYR A 40 -16.38 3.80 -2.58
C TYR A 40 -16.28 5.14 -1.83
N THR A 41 -15.06 5.67 -1.67
CA THR A 41 -14.81 7.00 -1.07
C THR A 41 -13.64 7.71 -1.79
N PRO A 42 -13.86 8.85 -2.47
CA PRO A 42 -15.16 9.43 -2.82
C PRO A 42 -15.93 8.53 -3.80
N ASP A 43 -17.26 8.58 -3.77
CA ASP A 43 -18.12 7.88 -4.72
C ASP A 43 -18.50 8.82 -5.87
N TYR A 44 -18.00 8.53 -7.08
CA TYR A 44 -18.20 9.36 -8.27
C TYR A 44 -19.63 9.34 -8.82
N THR A 45 -20.46 8.38 -8.41
CA THR A 45 -21.88 8.38 -8.79
C THR A 45 -22.69 9.44 -8.04
N ASN A 46 -22.31 9.70 -6.78
CA ASN A 46 -22.97 10.68 -5.92
C ASN A 46 -22.25 12.03 -5.91
N SER A 47 -20.93 12.03 -6.06
CA SER A 47 -20.06 13.21 -6.09
C SER A 47 -19.08 13.10 -7.26
N PRO A 48 -19.49 13.54 -8.47
CA PRO A 48 -18.65 13.45 -9.66
C PRO A 48 -17.28 14.08 -9.49
N ALA A 49 -16.25 13.40 -10.00
CA ALA A 49 -14.88 13.91 -10.02
C ALA A 49 -14.71 14.84 -11.22
N THR A 50 -14.78 16.15 -10.99
CA THR A 50 -14.60 17.18 -12.02
C THR A 50 -13.15 17.59 -12.09
N ILE A 51 -12.56 17.44 -13.27
CA ILE A 51 -11.23 17.87 -13.64
C ILE A 51 -11.36 19.08 -14.56
N THR A 52 -10.70 20.18 -14.22
CA THR A 52 -10.70 21.43 -14.99
C THR A 52 -9.31 21.68 -15.55
N ALA A 53 -9.25 22.08 -16.81
CA ALA A 53 -8.00 22.44 -17.47
C ALA A 53 -7.74 23.94 -17.37
N GLU A 54 -6.49 24.29 -17.13
CA GLU A 54 -5.99 25.65 -17.13
C GLU A 54 -4.73 25.74 -18.01
N LEU A 55 -4.60 26.83 -18.76
CA LEU A 55 -3.47 27.06 -19.65
C LEU A 55 -2.98 28.50 -19.49
N TYR A 56 -1.69 28.67 -19.30
CA TYR A 56 -1.05 29.96 -19.10
C TYR A 56 0.13 30.12 -20.05
N ARG A 57 0.42 31.36 -20.42
CA ARG A 57 1.71 31.73 -20.98
C ARG A 57 2.68 31.96 -19.83
N LEU A 58 3.92 31.48 -19.96
CA LEU A 58 4.94 31.69 -18.94
C LEU A 58 5.12 33.18 -18.66
N GLY A 59 5.04 33.57 -17.38
CA GLY A 59 5.13 34.98 -16.95
C GLY A 59 3.82 35.77 -16.98
N SER A 60 2.69 35.15 -17.34
CA SER A 60 1.35 35.74 -17.24
C SER A 60 0.47 34.98 -16.24
N SER A 61 -0.42 35.69 -15.56
CA SER A 61 -1.49 35.12 -14.73
C SER A 61 -2.80 34.90 -15.50
N ASP A 62 -2.85 35.24 -16.79
CA ASP A 62 -4.05 35.11 -17.59
C ASP A 62 -4.28 33.66 -18.01
N ASN A 63 -5.37 33.07 -17.53
CA ASN A 63 -5.82 31.77 -18.01
C ASN A 63 -6.34 31.92 -19.45
N LEU A 64 -5.59 31.34 -20.39
CA LEU A 64 -5.85 31.38 -21.82
C LEU A 64 -7.11 30.62 -22.23
N ILE A 65 -7.67 29.77 -21.37
CA ILE A 65 -8.94 29.08 -21.62
C ILE A 65 -10.13 29.99 -21.30
N THR A 66 -10.12 30.67 -20.16
CA THR A 66 -11.26 31.45 -19.64
C THR A 66 -11.19 32.94 -19.99
N ASN A 67 -10.01 33.57 -19.85
CA ASN A 67 -9.85 35.03 -19.92
C ASN A 67 -9.39 35.49 -21.31
N ASN A 68 -8.62 34.65 -22.02
CA ASN A 68 -8.07 34.98 -23.34
C ASN A 68 -8.24 33.81 -24.33
N SER A 69 -9.48 33.31 -24.42
CA SER A 69 -9.86 32.10 -25.17
C SER A 69 -9.55 32.15 -26.67
N ARG A 70 -9.23 33.33 -27.25
CA ARG A 70 -9.05 33.47 -28.70
C ARG A 70 -7.95 32.55 -29.26
N TYR A 71 -6.90 32.32 -28.49
CA TYR A 71 -5.75 31.52 -28.92
C TYR A 71 -5.93 30.03 -28.68
N VAL A 72 -6.86 29.64 -27.81
CA VAL A 72 -7.23 28.23 -27.61
C VAL A 72 -8.37 27.90 -28.56
N THR A 73 -8.10 27.15 -29.61
CA THR A 73 -9.07 26.87 -30.67
C THR A 73 -9.90 25.62 -30.41
N LYS A 74 -9.37 24.66 -29.64
CA LYS A 74 -10.02 23.38 -29.35
C LYS A 74 -9.50 22.75 -28.06
N ILE A 75 -10.38 22.13 -27.28
CA ILE A 75 -10.03 21.38 -26.07
C ILE A 75 -10.76 20.04 -26.11
N GLU A 76 -9.98 18.95 -26.06
CA GLU A 76 -10.48 17.57 -26.15
C GLU A 76 -9.98 16.73 -24.98
N TRP A 77 -10.84 15.83 -24.50
CA TRP A 77 -10.53 14.95 -23.38
C TRP A 77 -10.48 13.50 -23.81
N PHE A 78 -9.58 12.76 -23.18
CA PHE A 78 -9.34 11.35 -23.42
C PHE A 78 -9.18 10.64 -22.09
N TYR A 79 -9.54 9.37 -22.03
CA TYR A 79 -9.30 8.52 -20.88
C TYR A 79 -8.69 7.18 -21.30
N LYS A 80 -8.00 6.55 -20.36
CA LYS A 80 -7.63 5.13 -20.42
C LYS A 80 -7.82 4.51 -19.05
N ILE A 81 -8.29 3.27 -19.01
CA ILE A 81 -8.52 2.52 -17.78
C ILE A 81 -7.47 1.43 -17.73
N SER A 82 -6.60 1.42 -16.71
CA SER A 82 -5.55 0.41 -16.54
C SER A 82 -6.19 -0.98 -16.51
N PRO A 83 -5.67 -1.97 -17.27
CA PRO A 83 -4.35 -1.99 -17.94
C PRO A 83 -4.35 -1.49 -19.40
N ALA A 84 -5.43 -0.87 -19.88
CA ALA A 84 -5.48 -0.35 -21.25
C ALA A 84 -4.42 0.72 -21.50
N VAL A 85 -3.73 0.60 -22.63
CA VAL A 85 -2.66 1.50 -23.05
C VAL A 85 -3.19 2.60 -23.99
N GLU A 86 -4.24 2.29 -24.76
CA GLU A 86 -4.81 3.17 -25.77
C GLU A 86 -5.73 4.24 -25.16
N TRP A 87 -5.60 5.47 -25.67
CA TRP A 87 -6.44 6.60 -25.28
C TRP A 87 -7.77 6.57 -26.03
N THR A 88 -8.87 6.56 -25.28
CA THR A 88 -10.22 6.67 -25.85
C THR A 88 -10.71 8.11 -25.71
N LYS A 89 -11.17 8.71 -26.80
CA LYS A 89 -11.74 10.06 -26.79
C LYS A 89 -13.07 10.08 -26.04
N ILE A 90 -13.27 11.07 -25.18
CA ILE A 90 -14.53 11.30 -24.48
C ILE A 90 -15.45 12.11 -25.40
N GLY A 91 -16.59 11.51 -25.77
CA GLY A 91 -17.64 12.19 -26.52
C GLY A 91 -18.68 12.82 -25.60
N THR A 92 -19.53 13.69 -26.15
CA THR A 92 -20.67 14.28 -25.43
C THR A 92 -21.74 13.26 -25.06
N ASP A 93 -21.75 12.10 -25.73
CA ASP A 93 -22.75 11.04 -25.55
C ASP A 93 -22.27 9.95 -24.57
N ASP A 94 -21.07 10.10 -23.99
CA ASP A 94 -20.52 9.12 -23.06
C ASP A 94 -21.13 9.30 -21.67
N VAL A 95 -22.03 8.41 -21.27
CA VAL A 95 -22.74 8.48 -19.96
C VAL A 95 -21.80 8.51 -18.74
N ARG A 96 -20.56 8.04 -18.92
CA ARG A 96 -19.56 7.92 -17.84
C ARG A 96 -18.90 9.26 -17.53
N PHE A 97 -18.99 10.20 -18.47
CA PHE A 97 -18.34 11.50 -18.37
C PHE A 97 -19.26 12.64 -18.78
N THR A 98 -19.18 13.77 -18.08
CA THR A 98 -19.82 15.02 -18.51
C THR A 98 -18.75 16.02 -18.92
N LEU A 99 -18.77 16.46 -20.18
CA LEU A 99 -17.91 17.54 -20.65
C LEU A 99 -18.50 18.90 -20.25
N GLY A 100 -17.72 19.73 -19.57
CA GLY A 100 -18.08 21.10 -19.22
C GLY A 100 -17.52 22.10 -20.24
N GLY A 101 -18.34 23.07 -20.63
CA GLY A 101 -18.04 24.05 -21.67
C GLY A 101 -18.92 23.87 -22.91
N THR A 102 -18.50 24.46 -24.03
CA THR A 102 -19.23 24.36 -25.30
C THR A 102 -18.27 23.93 -26.39
N SER A 103 -18.73 23.07 -27.30
CA SER A 103 -17.91 22.63 -28.44
C SER A 103 -17.40 23.84 -29.23
N PRO A 104 -16.11 23.89 -29.61
CA PRO A 104 -15.08 22.84 -29.48
C PRO A 104 -14.17 22.98 -28.24
N LYS A 105 -14.56 23.77 -27.24
CA LYS A 105 -13.75 24.15 -26.07
C LYS A 105 -14.36 23.64 -24.76
N PHE A 106 -14.25 22.33 -24.53
CA PHE A 106 -14.67 21.72 -23.28
C PHE A 106 -13.60 21.93 -22.20
N HIS A 107 -13.76 22.93 -21.33
CA HIS A 107 -12.76 23.31 -20.32
C HIS A 107 -12.69 22.37 -19.11
N SER A 108 -13.67 21.47 -18.94
CA SER A 108 -13.65 20.47 -17.87
C SER A 108 -14.25 19.14 -18.31
N VAL A 109 -13.93 18.08 -17.56
CA VAL A 109 -14.58 16.77 -17.65
C VAL A 109 -14.94 16.29 -16.24
N SER A 110 -16.14 15.77 -16.07
CA SER A 110 -16.58 15.14 -14.81
C SER A 110 -16.72 13.66 -15.00
N ILE A 111 -16.14 12.86 -14.11
CA ILE A 111 -16.34 11.40 -14.06
C ILE A 111 -17.58 11.14 -13.21
N ASN A 112 -18.62 10.56 -13.81
CA ASN A 112 -19.95 10.41 -13.20
C ASN A 112 -20.19 9.00 -12.61
N GLN A 113 -19.22 8.10 -12.71
CA GLN A 113 -19.35 6.74 -12.20
C GLN A 113 -18.01 6.18 -11.74
N ASN A 114 -18.07 5.19 -10.86
CA ASN A 114 -16.87 4.51 -10.36
C ASN A 114 -16.34 3.57 -11.45
N LEU A 115 -15.31 4.04 -12.16
CA LEU A 115 -14.66 3.29 -13.24
C LEU A 115 -13.51 2.41 -12.75
N MET A 116 -12.96 2.71 -11.57
CA MET A 116 -11.85 1.94 -11.01
C MET A 116 -12.39 0.77 -10.20
N THR A 117 -11.89 -0.43 -10.50
CA THR A 117 -12.27 -1.68 -9.85
C THR A 117 -11.01 -2.47 -9.46
N LEU A 118 -11.17 -3.61 -8.77
CA LEU A 118 -10.04 -4.50 -8.47
C LEU A 118 -9.29 -4.98 -9.72
N GLU A 119 -10.01 -5.21 -10.81
CA GLU A 119 -9.42 -5.62 -12.09
C GLU A 119 -8.77 -4.45 -12.82
N ASN A 120 -9.31 -3.24 -12.61
CA ASN A 120 -8.89 -2.02 -13.28
C ASN A 120 -8.62 -0.90 -12.26
N PRO A 121 -7.47 -0.95 -11.54
CA PRO A 121 -7.25 -0.14 -10.34
C PRO A 121 -6.86 1.31 -10.63
N GLY A 122 -6.89 1.76 -11.89
CA GLY A 122 -6.48 3.12 -12.23
C GLY A 122 -7.15 3.63 -13.48
N ILE A 123 -7.34 4.94 -13.52
CA ILE A 123 -7.79 5.67 -14.69
C ILE A 123 -6.88 6.86 -14.90
N ALA A 124 -6.45 7.07 -16.14
CA ALA A 124 -5.73 8.28 -16.53
C ALA A 124 -6.61 9.12 -17.44
N ILE A 125 -6.62 10.42 -17.19
CA ILE A 125 -7.34 11.42 -17.97
C ILE A 125 -6.31 12.32 -18.65
N LYS A 126 -6.47 12.54 -19.95
CA LYS A 126 -5.64 13.44 -20.75
C LYS A 126 -6.49 14.55 -21.34
N CYS A 127 -6.00 15.77 -21.24
CA CYS A 127 -6.52 16.94 -21.91
C CYS A 127 -5.55 17.34 -23.03
N GLU A 128 -6.08 17.49 -24.25
CA GLU A 128 -5.35 18.06 -25.38
C GLU A 128 -5.94 19.42 -25.73
N MET A 129 -5.13 20.47 -25.56
CA MET A 129 -5.48 21.87 -25.81
C MET A 129 -4.76 22.34 -27.06
N THR A 130 -5.51 22.72 -28.09
CA THR A 130 -4.98 23.27 -29.33
C THR A 130 -4.81 24.78 -29.19
N TYR A 131 -3.57 25.24 -29.27
CA TYR A 131 -3.15 26.64 -29.15
C TYR A 131 -2.63 27.17 -30.49
N LYS A 132 -3.08 28.35 -30.89
CA LYS A 132 -2.63 29.01 -32.12
C LYS A 132 -2.64 30.53 -31.93
N GLU A 133 -1.47 31.16 -32.04
CA GLU A 133 -1.37 32.62 -32.22
C GLU A 133 -1.51 33.02 -33.69
N ASP A 134 -1.81 34.29 -33.95
CA ASP A 134 -2.09 34.81 -35.31
C ASP A 134 -0.89 34.68 -36.26
N TRP A 135 0.32 34.80 -35.73
CA TRP A 135 1.57 34.67 -36.49
C TRP A 135 2.06 33.23 -36.60
N MET A 136 1.44 32.29 -35.86
CA MET A 136 1.86 30.90 -35.85
C MET A 136 1.27 30.17 -37.08
N PRO A 137 2.11 29.57 -37.96
CA PRO A 137 1.61 28.92 -39.17
C PRO A 137 0.77 27.68 -38.82
N GLU A 138 1.27 26.84 -37.90
CA GLU A 138 0.65 25.58 -37.48
C GLU A 138 0.20 25.65 -36.03
N PRO A 139 -0.94 25.06 -35.63
CA PRO A 139 -1.36 25.02 -34.23
C PRO A 139 -0.46 24.08 -33.40
N HIS A 140 -0.17 24.47 -32.16
CA HIS A 140 0.50 23.63 -31.17
C HIS A 140 -0.52 22.88 -30.31
N ILE A 141 -0.24 21.62 -29.98
CA ILE A 141 -1.09 20.81 -29.09
C ILE A 141 -0.39 20.65 -27.75
N GLN A 142 -0.90 21.35 -26.74
CA GLN A 142 -0.47 21.19 -25.37
C GLN A 142 -1.22 20.02 -24.74
N LYS A 143 -0.47 19.04 -24.20
CA LYS A 143 -1.03 17.86 -23.54
C LYS A 143 -0.85 17.95 -22.04
N SER A 144 -1.83 17.49 -21.28
CA SER A 144 -1.73 17.36 -19.83
C SER A 144 -2.46 16.12 -19.38
N GLU A 145 -1.88 15.43 -18.39
CA GLU A 145 -2.38 14.15 -17.90
C GLU A 145 -2.60 14.21 -16.38
N MET A 146 -3.63 13.51 -15.93
CA MET A 146 -3.92 13.28 -14.52
C MET A 146 -4.26 11.82 -14.31
N ASP A 147 -3.50 11.16 -13.45
CA ASP A 147 -3.76 9.80 -13.02
C ASP A 147 -4.59 9.79 -11.73
N LEU A 148 -5.55 8.87 -11.69
CA LEU A 148 -6.31 8.51 -10.50
C LEU A 148 -6.11 7.02 -10.21
N SER A 149 -6.06 6.67 -8.93
CA SER A 149 -5.82 5.30 -8.47
C SER A 149 -6.86 4.83 -7.47
N LEU A 150 -7.06 3.51 -7.43
CA LEU A 150 -7.87 2.81 -6.46
C LEU A 150 -6.97 2.18 -5.40
N THR A 151 -7.34 2.39 -4.14
CA THR A 151 -6.80 1.64 -3.00
C THR A 151 -7.90 0.78 -2.42
N VAL A 152 -7.59 -0.50 -2.21
CA VAL A 152 -8.51 -1.46 -1.58
C VAL A 152 -8.16 -1.54 -0.10
N GLN A 153 -9.15 -1.42 0.77
CA GLN A 153 -8.95 -1.69 2.19
C GLN A 153 -8.53 -3.15 2.37
N GLY A 154 -7.58 -3.42 3.26
CA GLY A 154 -7.22 -4.80 3.59
C GLY A 154 -8.40 -5.54 4.24
N ASP A 155 -8.48 -6.85 4.02
CA ASP A 155 -9.42 -7.69 4.76
C ASP A 155 -9.07 -7.69 6.24
N ASP A 156 -10.09 -7.51 7.09
CA ASP A 156 -9.95 -7.77 8.52
C ASP A 156 -9.80 -9.28 8.70
N GLY A 157 -8.70 -9.72 9.33
CA GLY A 157 -8.49 -11.13 9.64
C GLY A 157 -9.57 -11.66 10.59
N THR A 158 -10.15 -12.83 10.29
CA THR A 158 -11.30 -13.38 11.02
C THR A 158 -11.03 -13.62 12.50
N ASP A 159 -9.82 -14.06 12.87
CA ASP A 159 -9.37 -14.25 14.24
C ASP A 159 -7.83 -14.38 14.26
N ALA A 160 -7.16 -13.79 15.25
CA ALA A 160 -5.72 -14.00 15.49
C ALA A 160 -5.53 -14.65 16.87
N TYR A 161 -4.87 -15.81 16.89
CA TYR A 161 -4.41 -16.43 18.13
C TYR A 161 -2.93 -16.13 18.34
N THR A 162 -2.58 -15.66 19.53
CA THR A 162 -1.20 -15.34 19.89
C THR A 162 -0.83 -16.08 21.16
N ALA A 163 0.18 -16.94 21.10
CA ALA A 163 0.74 -17.62 22.26
C ALA A 163 2.06 -16.99 22.68
N LEU A 164 2.22 -16.76 23.98
CA LEU A 164 3.38 -16.13 24.59
C LEU A 164 3.85 -16.99 25.75
N LEU A 165 5.17 -17.15 25.87
CA LEU A 165 5.79 -17.69 27.06
C LEU A 165 6.26 -16.51 27.92
N THR A 166 5.90 -16.49 29.22
CA THR A 166 6.35 -15.42 30.12
C THR A 166 7.87 -15.37 30.22
N ASN A 167 8.53 -16.51 30.05
CA ASN A 167 9.95 -16.58 29.75
C ASN A 167 10.23 -17.68 28.69
N ALA A 168 10.76 -17.31 27.53
CA ALA A 168 11.14 -18.29 26.50
C ALA A 168 12.57 -18.83 26.67
N ASN A 169 13.40 -18.19 27.51
CA ASN A 169 14.82 -18.52 27.67
C ASN A 169 15.21 -18.57 29.15
N HIS A 170 15.65 -19.72 29.62
CA HIS A 170 16.13 -19.91 30.99
C HIS A 170 17.65 -19.99 31.05
N THR A 171 18.25 -19.24 31.96
CA THR A 171 19.66 -19.39 32.32
C THR A 171 19.75 -20.22 33.59
N ILE A 172 20.26 -21.45 33.46
CA ILE A 172 20.41 -22.40 34.58
C ILE A 172 21.84 -22.35 35.10
N ILE A 173 22.00 -22.05 36.39
CA ILE A 173 23.31 -22.08 37.04
C ILE A 173 23.68 -23.54 37.36
N CYS A 174 24.88 -23.95 36.95
CA CYS A 174 25.39 -25.30 37.21
C CYS A 174 26.75 -25.23 37.92
N SER A 175 27.03 -26.23 38.74
CA SER A 175 28.32 -26.48 39.38
C SER A 175 29.41 -26.80 38.36
N SER A 176 30.67 -26.85 38.80
CA SER A 176 31.82 -27.24 37.97
C SER A 176 31.72 -28.67 37.40
N GLU A 177 30.89 -29.51 37.99
CA GLU A 177 30.59 -30.88 37.54
C GLU A 177 29.45 -30.93 36.51
N GLY A 178 28.81 -29.79 36.24
CA GLY A 178 27.64 -29.71 35.37
C GLY A 178 26.35 -30.17 36.05
N ALA A 179 26.28 -30.19 37.38
CA ALA A 179 25.03 -30.41 38.10
C ALA A 179 24.33 -29.06 38.34
N PRO A 180 23.03 -28.92 38.09
CA PRO A 180 22.28 -27.69 38.41
C PRO A 180 22.37 -27.36 39.90
N GLU A 181 22.54 -26.08 40.23
CA GLU A 181 22.57 -25.63 41.63
C GLU A 181 21.18 -25.75 42.29
N PRO A 182 21.11 -25.89 43.64
CA PRO A 182 19.85 -25.96 44.35
C PRO A 182 18.94 -24.76 44.05
N GLY A 183 17.68 -25.02 43.69
CA GLY A 183 16.68 -23.98 43.38
C GLY A 183 16.66 -23.53 41.91
N GLU A 184 17.52 -24.05 41.04
CA GLU A 184 17.48 -23.71 39.62
C GLU A 184 16.41 -24.52 38.85
N LEU A 185 16.26 -25.81 39.18
CA LEU A 185 15.30 -26.74 38.56
C LEU A 185 14.25 -27.24 39.55
N GLY A 186 13.19 -27.85 39.03
CA GLY A 186 12.11 -28.43 39.82
C GLY A 186 10.87 -27.52 39.93
N GLU A 187 9.84 -28.02 40.61
CA GLU A 187 8.50 -27.41 40.67
C GLU A 187 8.49 -26.02 41.35
N ASP A 188 9.48 -25.76 42.19
CA ASP A 188 9.73 -24.45 42.83
C ASP A 188 11.05 -23.83 42.38
N GLY A 189 11.67 -24.38 41.34
CA GLY A 189 12.91 -23.85 40.76
C GLY A 189 12.67 -22.58 39.95
N ARG A 190 13.73 -21.85 39.62
CA ARG A 190 13.65 -20.59 38.84
C ARG A 190 13.27 -20.79 37.37
N ALA A 191 13.46 -22.00 36.84
CA ALA A 191 13.23 -22.34 35.44
C ALA A 191 11.75 -22.67 35.13
N GLN A 192 10.86 -21.69 35.28
CA GLN A 192 9.41 -21.83 35.02
C GLN A 192 8.92 -20.82 34.00
N SER A 193 7.94 -21.23 33.21
CA SER A 193 7.29 -20.35 32.25
C SER A 193 5.80 -20.63 32.22
N ASP A 194 5.03 -19.55 32.09
CA ASP A 194 3.59 -19.61 31.87
C ASP A 194 3.32 -19.48 30.38
N VAL A 195 2.34 -20.25 29.91
CA VAL A 195 1.81 -20.19 28.56
C VAL A 195 0.59 -19.27 28.58
N LEU A 196 0.68 -18.13 27.93
CA LEU A 196 -0.41 -17.17 27.79
C LEU A 196 -0.92 -17.20 26.36
N VAL A 197 -2.21 -17.48 26.17
CA VAL A 197 -2.83 -17.53 24.83
C VAL A 197 -3.91 -16.49 24.72
N TYR A 198 -3.82 -15.63 23.71
CA TYR A 198 -4.79 -14.59 23.39
C TYR A 198 -5.55 -14.96 22.12
N LYS A 199 -6.84 -14.60 22.10
CA LYS A 199 -7.64 -14.48 20.88
C LYS A 199 -7.97 -13.00 20.67
N GLY A 200 -7.31 -12.36 19.72
CA GLY A 200 -7.30 -10.91 19.61
C GLY A 200 -6.78 -10.27 20.89
N SER A 201 -7.61 -9.47 21.57
CA SER A 201 -7.28 -8.84 22.86
C SER A 201 -7.70 -9.66 24.10
N LYS A 202 -8.37 -10.81 23.92
CA LYS A 202 -8.92 -11.59 25.03
C LYS A 202 -7.97 -12.72 25.44
N LEU A 203 -7.54 -12.73 26.70
CA LEU A 203 -6.81 -13.85 27.30
C LEU A 203 -7.73 -15.08 27.43
N LEU A 204 -7.26 -16.23 26.97
CA LEU A 204 -7.94 -17.51 27.07
C LEU A 204 -7.62 -18.21 28.40
N THR A 205 -8.52 -19.08 28.84
CA THR A 205 -8.36 -19.83 30.09
C THR A 205 -7.67 -21.17 29.84
N ALA A 206 -6.57 -21.42 30.56
CA ALA A 206 -5.86 -22.69 30.48
C ALA A 206 -6.66 -23.83 31.13
N VAL A 207 -6.74 -24.98 30.45
CA VAL A 207 -7.34 -26.21 30.97
C VAL A 207 -6.33 -27.36 31.02
N ALA A 208 -6.70 -28.43 31.72
CA ALA A 208 -5.87 -29.62 31.82
C ALA A 208 -5.64 -30.24 30.44
N ASN A 209 -4.42 -30.74 30.18
CA ASN A 209 -4.06 -31.38 28.92
C ASN A 209 -4.98 -32.59 28.57
N THR A 210 -5.56 -33.22 29.58
CA THR A 210 -6.50 -34.34 29.41
C THR A 210 -7.91 -33.91 28.98
N VAL A 211 -8.21 -32.61 28.97
CA VAL A 211 -9.52 -32.04 28.62
C VAL A 211 -9.46 -31.43 27.23
N GLN A 212 -10.50 -31.65 26.42
CA GLN A 212 -10.65 -30.97 25.14
C GLN A 212 -11.10 -29.52 25.36
N PRO A 213 -10.34 -28.51 24.92
CA PRO A 213 -10.69 -27.11 25.14
C PRO A 213 -12.00 -26.72 24.47
N ARG A 214 -12.79 -25.87 25.15
CA ARG A 214 -13.99 -25.23 24.59
C ARG A 214 -13.68 -23.80 24.16
N ALA A 215 -14.68 -23.12 23.58
CA ALA A 215 -14.56 -21.72 23.22
C ALA A 215 -14.09 -20.87 24.42
N GLY A 216 -13.01 -20.11 24.24
CA GLY A 216 -12.41 -19.30 25.30
C GLY A 216 -11.34 -20.02 26.14
N GLN A 217 -11.02 -21.28 25.81
CA GLN A 217 -10.05 -22.09 26.54
C GLN A 217 -8.93 -22.59 25.62
N PHE A 218 -7.79 -22.92 26.23
CA PHE A 218 -6.68 -23.61 25.55
C PHE A 218 -6.08 -24.67 26.48
N HIS A 219 -5.38 -25.63 25.90
CA HIS A 219 -4.46 -26.49 26.62
C HIS A 219 -3.13 -26.52 25.87
N TYR A 220 -2.09 -27.05 26.48
CA TYR A 220 -0.83 -27.23 25.79
C TYR A 220 -0.22 -28.60 26.13
N LYS A 221 0.63 -29.08 25.24
CA LYS A 221 1.35 -30.35 25.33
C LYS A 221 2.86 -30.10 25.22
N ILE A 222 3.61 -30.82 26.03
CA ILE A 222 5.06 -30.92 25.90
C ILE A 222 5.34 -32.09 24.96
N LEU A 223 5.88 -31.82 23.77
CA LEU A 223 6.03 -32.83 22.71
C LEU A 223 7.37 -33.56 22.75
N SER A 224 8.45 -32.80 22.88
CA SER A 224 9.80 -33.31 22.86
C SER A 224 10.73 -32.39 23.64
N SER A 225 11.73 -33.00 24.27
CA SER A 225 12.76 -32.27 24.99
C SER A 225 14.13 -32.87 24.67
N THR A 226 15.03 -32.02 24.15
CA THR A 226 16.40 -32.42 23.84
C THR A 226 17.30 -31.89 24.95
N GLY A 227 18.04 -32.77 25.62
CA GLY A 227 18.99 -32.36 26.67
C GLY A 227 18.36 -31.89 27.98
N CYS A 228 17.03 -31.87 28.11
CA CYS A 228 16.31 -31.57 29.34
C CYS A 228 14.99 -32.35 29.42
N SER A 229 14.32 -32.25 30.57
CA SER A 229 12.94 -32.70 30.80
C SER A 229 12.12 -31.55 31.37
N ALA A 230 10.86 -31.45 30.96
CA ALA A 230 9.91 -30.47 31.47
C ALA A 230 8.65 -31.17 32.00
N ALA A 231 8.04 -30.57 33.01
CA ALA A 231 6.80 -31.04 33.61
C ALA A 231 5.85 -29.86 33.84
N ARG A 232 4.55 -30.15 33.85
CA ARG A 232 3.53 -29.14 34.16
C ARG A 232 3.46 -28.97 35.67
N LYS A 233 3.46 -27.72 36.13
CA LYS A 233 3.10 -27.36 37.50
C LYS A 233 1.59 -27.20 37.58
N ASP A 234 1.05 -26.40 36.66
CA ASP A 234 -0.36 -26.04 36.57
C ASP A 234 -0.87 -26.14 35.12
N ASN A 235 -2.10 -25.67 34.88
CA ASN A 235 -2.70 -25.72 33.56
C ASN A 235 -2.06 -24.78 32.54
N ASP A 236 -1.45 -23.69 33.00
CA ASP A 236 -0.74 -22.65 32.23
C ASP A 236 0.78 -22.68 32.49
N THR A 237 1.24 -23.15 33.64
CA THR A 237 2.67 -23.14 34.01
C THR A 237 3.36 -24.49 33.81
N PHE A 238 4.55 -24.47 33.21
CA PHE A 238 5.48 -25.60 33.21
C PHE A 238 6.85 -25.19 33.76
N TYR A 239 7.60 -26.19 34.22
CA TYR A 239 8.95 -26.03 34.75
C TYR A 239 9.90 -27.04 34.15
N ILE A 240 11.20 -26.71 34.17
CA ILE A 240 12.25 -27.66 33.80
C ILE A 240 12.53 -28.56 35.00
N SER A 241 12.24 -29.85 34.85
CA SER A 241 12.38 -30.85 35.92
C SER A 241 13.76 -31.48 35.98
N ASN A 242 14.45 -31.56 34.84
CA ASN A 242 15.80 -32.08 34.78
C ASN A 242 16.58 -31.47 33.60
N LEU A 243 17.90 -31.37 33.74
CA LEU A 243 18.83 -31.00 32.68
C LEU A 243 19.86 -32.13 32.55
N THR A 244 19.90 -32.77 31.38
CA THR A 244 20.90 -33.81 31.11
C THR A 244 22.14 -33.11 30.56
N THR A 245 23.11 -32.81 31.43
CA THR A 245 24.34 -32.16 30.98
C THR A 245 25.16 -33.10 30.10
N ARG A 246 25.50 -32.65 28.90
CA ARG A 246 26.55 -33.30 28.09
C ARG A 246 27.88 -32.68 28.49
N GLN A 247 28.85 -33.55 28.83
CA GLN A 247 30.19 -33.15 29.19
C GLN A 247 30.83 -32.24 28.14
N LYS A 248 31.64 -31.29 28.63
CA LYS A 248 32.60 -30.38 27.97
C LYS A 248 33.06 -30.86 26.57
N SER A 249 32.24 -30.65 25.55
CA SER A 249 32.64 -30.81 24.15
C SER A 249 32.02 -29.69 23.32
N ALA A 250 32.86 -29.08 22.49
CA ALA A 250 32.65 -27.78 21.86
C ALA A 250 31.72 -27.84 20.62
N GLY A 251 30.60 -28.55 20.71
CA GLY A 251 29.63 -28.66 19.62
C GLY A 251 28.19 -28.49 20.12
N ALA A 252 27.49 -27.48 19.59
CA ALA A 252 26.03 -27.24 19.66
C ALA A 252 25.31 -27.78 20.92
N ASN A 253 25.55 -27.15 22.08
CA ASN A 253 24.99 -27.53 23.38
C ASN A 253 23.66 -26.82 23.69
N GLY A 254 22.64 -26.97 22.84
CA GLY A 254 21.31 -26.43 23.11
C GLY A 254 20.42 -27.46 23.81
N ALA A 255 19.88 -27.12 24.98
CA ALA A 255 18.74 -27.84 25.55
C ALA A 255 17.44 -27.10 25.16
N ASN A 256 16.43 -27.82 24.70
CA ASN A 256 15.18 -27.22 24.25
C ASN A 256 13.96 -28.06 24.66
N VAL A 257 12.82 -27.37 24.76
CA VAL A 257 11.51 -27.95 25.02
C VAL A 257 10.56 -27.43 23.95
N THR A 258 9.84 -28.32 23.29
CA THR A 258 8.80 -27.95 22.31
C THR A 258 7.42 -28.07 22.93
N ILE A 259 6.63 -27.01 22.78
CA ILE A 259 5.25 -26.92 23.27
C ILE A 259 4.31 -26.78 22.08
N GLU A 260 3.23 -27.57 22.08
CA GLU A 260 2.10 -27.49 21.16
C GLU A 260 0.88 -26.96 21.93
N ILE A 261 0.15 -26.04 21.31
CA ILE A 261 -1.02 -25.34 21.89
C ILE A 261 -2.25 -25.61 21.03
#